data_AF-A0A2S5GGZ0-F1
#
_entry.id   AF-A0A2S5GGZ0-F1
#
_cell.length_a   1.000
_cell.length_b   1.000
_cell.length_c   1.000
_cell.angle_alpha   90.00
_cell.angle_beta   90.00
_cell.angle_gamma   90.00
#
_symmetry.space_group_name_H-M   'P 1'
#
loop_
_entity.id
_entity.type
_entity.pdbx_description
1 polymer ?
#
loop_
_entity_poly.entity_id
_entity_poly.type
_entity_poly.pdbx_seq_one_letter_code
_entity_poly.pdbx_strand_id
1 'polypeptide(L)' 'MEELYEKVDGIFGYRQMTLHLNKEFTENLNHKRIYRLMKVAGLRSVIRIKKKQYKPSSPQHVAENVLNRKFTAENRMKNG' A
#
# COMPACT_ATOMS: atom_id res chain seq x y z
N MET A 1 -5.18 -17.69 17.15
CA MET A 1 -4.93 -16.70 16.06
C MET A 1 -6.18 -16.44 15.25
N GLU A 2 -6.90 -17.48 14.82
CA GLU A 2 -8.19 -17.35 14.12
C GLU A 2 -9.21 -16.54 14.93
N GLU A 3 -9.43 -16.86 16.21
CA GLU A 3 -10.36 -16.09 17.06
C GLU A 3 -10.08 -14.59 17.09
N LEU A 4 -8.81 -14.19 17.27
CA LEU A 4 -8.42 -12.78 17.24
C LEU A 4 -8.59 -12.17 15.84
N TYR A 5 -8.28 -12.93 14.79
CA TYR A 5 -8.44 -12.49 13.41
C TYR A 5 -9.92 -12.24 13.07
N GLU A 6 -10.82 -13.14 13.48
CA GLU A 6 -12.27 -12.98 13.33
C GLU A 6 -12.80 -11.82 14.17
N LYS A 7 -12.35 -11.68 15.41
CA LYS A 7 -12.72 -10.57 16.31
C LYS A 7 -12.40 -9.18 15.75
N VAL A 8 -11.38 -9.07 14.89
CA VAL A 8 -10.98 -7.82 14.23
C VAL A 8 -11.37 -7.81 12.75
N ASP A 9 -12.32 -8.65 12.33
CA ASP A 9 -12.84 -8.71 10.95
C ASP A 9 -11.73 -8.86 9.89
N GLY A 10 -10.68 -9.61 10.22
CA GLY A 10 -9.53 -9.86 9.34
C GLY A 10 -8.67 -8.62 9.05
N ILE A 11 -8.86 -7.51 9.78
CA ILE A 11 -8.10 -6.27 9.62
C ILE A 11 -6.61 -6.55 9.88
N PHE A 12 -6.29 -7.30 10.93
CA PHE A 12 -4.89 -7.50 11.34
C PHE A 12 -4.09 -8.36 10.35
N GLY A 13 -2.95 -7.81 9.92
CA GLY A 13 -1.86 -8.57 9.32
C GLY A 13 -0.88 -9.12 10.36
N TYR A 14 0.13 -9.87 9.92
CA TYR A 14 1.06 -10.55 10.82
C TYR A 14 1.76 -9.65 11.84
N ARG A 15 2.01 -8.38 11.49
CA ARG A 15 2.65 -7.43 12.40
C ARG A 15 1.75 -7.04 13.57
N GLN A 16 0.47 -6.74 13.29
CA GLN A 16 -0.52 -6.45 14.34
C GLN A 16 -0.84 -7.69 15.16
N MET A 17 -0.93 -8.84 14.49
CA MET A 17 -1.07 -10.15 15.14
C MET A 17 0.10 -10.41 16.11
N THR A 18 1.34 -10.10 15.69
CA THR A 18 2.53 -10.23 16.56
C THR A 18 2.47 -9.35 17.79
N LEU A 19 2.10 -8.07 17.64
CA LEU A 19 1.99 -7.16 18.77
C LEU A 19 0.93 -7.62 19.78
N HIS A 20 -0.22 -8.08 19.28
CA HIS A 20 -1.30 -8.53 20.16
C HIS A 20 -0.92 -9.84 20.86
N LEU A 21 -0.39 -10.82 20.13
CA LEU A 21 0.03 -12.10 20.72
C LEU A 21 1.15 -11.89 21.75
N ASN A 22 2.15 -11.06 21.48
CA ASN A 22 3.21 -10.77 22.46
C ASN A 22 2.74 -9.95 23.67
N LYS A 23 1.54 -9.35 23.59
CA LYS A 23 0.91 -8.67 24.73
C LYS A 23 0.09 -9.64 25.58
N GLU A 24 -0.62 -10.56 24.94
CA GLU A 24 -1.43 -11.58 25.61
C GLU A 24 -0.58 -12.71 26.21
N PHE A 25 0.50 -13.09 25.52
CA PHE A 25 1.45 -14.09 25.98
C PHE A 25 2.67 -13.41 26.61
N THR A 26 3.18 -13.96 27.71
CA THR A 26 4.37 -13.44 28.42
C THR A 26 5.68 -13.61 27.63
N GLU A 27 5.62 -14.27 26.47
CA GLU A 27 6.77 -14.57 25.63
C GLU A 27 6.79 -13.72 24.36
N ASN A 28 7.99 -13.26 23.98
CA ASN A 28 8.21 -12.57 22.72
C ASN A 28 8.26 -13.56 21.55
N LEU A 29 7.11 -13.80 20.92
CA LEU A 29 7.04 -14.63 19.72
C LEU A 29 7.71 -13.93 18.54
N ASN A 30 8.52 -14.69 17.80
CA ASN A 30 9.16 -14.21 16.59
C ASN A 30 8.11 -13.92 15.49
N HIS A 31 8.14 -12.70 14.94
CA HIS A 31 7.24 -12.29 13.86
C HIS A 31 7.28 -13.22 12.63
N LYS A 32 8.42 -13.87 12.34
CA LYS A 32 8.54 -14.85 11.25
C LYS A 32 7.70 -16.10 11.51
N ARG A 33 7.63 -16.55 12.77
CA ARG A 33 6.82 -17.72 13.17
C ARG A 33 5.34 -17.42 12.98
N ILE A 34 4.90 -16.26 13.44
CA ILE A 34 3.52 -15.79 13.29
C ILE A 34 3.16 -15.65 11.81
N TYR A 35 4.03 -15.04 11.01
CA TYR A 35 3.84 -14.96 9.56
C TYR A 35 3.68 -16.33 8.90
N ARG A 36 4.53 -17.31 9.26
CA ARG A 36 4.42 -18.70 8.73
C ARG A 36 3.12 -19.36 9.14
N LEU A 37 2.73 -19.25 10.41
CA LEU A 37 1.49 -19.81 10.92
C LEU A 37 0.26 -19.20 10.24
N MET A 38 0.22 -17.86 10.10
CA MET A 38 -0.85 -17.19 9.35
C MET A 38 -0.91 -17.66 7.90
N LYS A 39 0.25 -17.85 7.25
CA LYS A 39 0.31 -18.35 5.87
C LYS A 39 -0.24 -19.77 5.74
N VAL A 40 0.09 -20.66 6.68
CA VAL A 40 -0.42 -22.04 6.73
C VAL A 40 -1.92 -22.06 6.98
N ALA A 41 -2.42 -21.20 7.87
CA ALA A 41 -3.85 -21.05 8.17
C ALA A 41 -4.62 -20.24 7.10
N GLY A 42 -3.97 -19.77 6.03
CA GLY A 42 -4.63 -18.95 5.00
C GLY A 42 -5.02 -17.53 5.43
N LEU A 43 -4.65 -17.09 6.64
CA LEU A 43 -5.02 -15.79 7.20
C LEU A 43 -4.22 -14.66 6.56
N ARG A 44 -4.91 -13.62 6.07
CA ARG A 44 -4.31 -12.43 5.46
C ARG A 44 -5.10 -11.18 5.82
N SER A 45 -4.43 -10.03 5.93
CA SER A 45 -5.13 -8.76 6.18
C SER A 45 -6.08 -8.43 5.02
N VAL A 46 -7.34 -8.12 5.33
CA VAL A 46 -8.39 -7.81 4.34
C VAL A 46 -8.53 -6.32 4.03
N ILE A 47 -7.76 -5.44 4.68
CA ILE A 47 -7.89 -3.97 4.56
C ILE A 47 -7.63 -3.46 3.13
N ARG A 48 -6.98 -4.25 2.27
CA ARG A 48 -6.64 -3.78 0.91
C ARG A 48 -7.92 -3.65 0.06
N ILE A 49 -8.54 -2.47 0.10
CA ILE A 49 -9.62 -2.08 -0.79
C ILE A 49 -9.05 -1.99 -2.20
N LYS A 50 -9.69 -2.68 -3.16
CA LYS A 50 -9.36 -2.55 -4.58
C LYS A 50 -9.63 -1.11 -5.01
N LYS A 51 -8.59 -0.40 -5.50
CA LYS A 51 -8.76 0.96 -6.04
C LYS A 51 -9.82 0.93 -7.14
N LYS A 52 -10.84 1.78 -7.03
CA LYS A 52 -11.84 1.96 -8.09
C LYS A 52 -11.09 2.36 -9.37
N GLN A 53 -11.25 1.59 -10.45
CA GLN A 53 -10.74 1.99 -11.75
C GLN A 53 -11.64 3.14 -12.24
N TYR A 54 -11.09 4.35 -12.27
CA TYR A 54 -11.75 5.47 -12.91
C TYR A 54 -11.77 5.21 -14.41
N LYS A 55 -12.96 5.22 -15.03
CA LYS A 55 -13.07 5.26 -16.49
C LYS A 55 -12.78 6.70 -16.90
N PRO A 56 -11.75 6.96 -17.74
CA PRO A 56 -11.52 8.30 -18.23
C PRO A 56 -12.77 8.78 -18.99
N SER A 57 -13.38 9.87 -18.54
CA SER A 57 -14.41 10.59 -19.29
C SER A 57 -13.77 11.71 -20.09
N SER A 58 -14.34 12.03 -21.26
CA SER A 58 -14.03 13.28 -21.95
C SER A 58 -14.38 14.47 -21.03
N PRO A 59 -13.44 15.35 -20.67
CA PRO A 59 -13.74 16.54 -19.90
C PRO A 59 -14.71 17.44 -20.67
N GLN A 60 -15.71 18.02 -20.01
CA GLN A 60 -16.62 18.98 -20.65
C GLN A 60 -15.91 20.29 -21.02
N HIS A 61 -14.80 20.59 -20.35
CA HIS A 61 -13.97 21.73 -20.65
C HIS A 61 -12.50 21.30 -20.57
N VAL A 62 -11.78 21.42 -21.69
CA VAL A 62 -10.33 21.26 -21.76
C VAL A 62 -9.76 22.66 -21.90
N ALA A 63 -9.06 23.14 -20.86
CA ALA A 63 -8.32 24.39 -20.97
C ALA A 63 -7.17 24.21 -21.97
N GLU A 64 -6.90 25.24 -22.77
CA GLU A 64 -5.79 25.21 -23.71
C GLU A 64 -4.46 25.03 -22.98
N ASN A 65 -3.56 24.22 -23.54
CA ASN A 65 -2.23 24.01 -23.00
C ASN A 65 -1.34 25.23 -23.30
N VAL A 66 -1.46 26.27 -22.47
CA VAL A 66 -0.65 27.49 -22.54
C VAL A 66 0.81 27.23 -22.10
N LEU A 67 1.08 26.08 -21.49
CA LEU A 67 2.41 25.68 -21.01
C LEU A 67 3.28 25.02 -22.09
N ASN A 68 2.76 24.78 -23.30
CA ASN A 68 3.56 24.45 -24.49
C ASN A 68 4.39 25.68 -24.94
N ARG A 69 5.15 26.24 -24.00
CA ARG A 69 6.19 27.23 -24.24
C ARG A 69 7.17 26.58 -25.19
N LYS A 70 7.27 27.13 -26.40
CA LYS A 70 8.33 26.84 -27.36
C LYS A 70 9.66 27.19 -26.70
N PHE A 71 10.19 26.27 -25.90
CA PHE A 71 11.48 26.44 -25.26
C PHE A 71 12.55 26.15 -26.31
N THR A 72 13.12 27.20 -26.88
CA THR A 72 14.33 27.13 -27.69
C THR A 72 15.52 27.44 -26.80
N ALA A 73 16.33 26.43 -26.50
CA ALA A 73 17.62 26.62 -25.84
C ALA A 73 18.60 27.25 -26.85
N GLU A 74 18.79 28.56 -26.80
CA GLU A 74 19.82 29.21 -27.59
C GLU A 74 21.21 28.93 -27.01
N ASN A 75 22.01 28.27 -27.85
CA ASN A 75 23.46 28.18 -27.92
C ASN A 75 24.22 27.45 -26.80
N ARG A 76 24.76 26.28 -27.19
CA ARG A 76 25.99 25.73 -26.61
C ARG A 76 27.08 26.78 -26.72
N MET A 77 27.61 27.27 -25.61
CA MET A 77 28.90 27.95 -25.60
C MET A 77 29.92 26.98 -26.22
N LYS A 78 30.48 27.35 -27.38
CA LYS A 78 31.64 26.64 -27.93
C LYS A 78 32.83 26.99 -27.05
N ASN A 79 33.43 25.97 -26.44
CA ASN A 79 34.73 26.06 -25.80
C ASN A 79 35.75 26.58 -26.82
N GLY A 80 36.44 27.66 -26.45
CA GLY A 80 37.71 28.10 -27.02
C GLY A 80 38.70 28.18 -25.88
#